data_AF-A0A958NSH1-F1
#
_entry.id   AF-A0A958NSH1-F1
#
_cell.length_a   1.000
_cell.length_b   1.000
_cell.length_c   1.000
_cell.angle_alpha   90.00
_cell.angle_beta   90.00
_cell.angle_gamma   90.00
#
_symmetry.space_group_name_H-M   'P 1'
#
loop_
_entity.id
_entity.type
_entity.pdbx_description
1 polymer ?
#
loop_
_entity_poly.entity_id
_entity_poly.type
_entity_poly.pdbx_seq_one_letter_code
_entity_poly.pdbx_strand_id
1 'polypeptide(L)'
;MRVILLFIALLCSQAHGMAPRRPNLSVDQEVAPYYQSFQDLAQTYGASFIADRIIFSFTNFWFSSVVGMCTYRGGSTNYVDFSSSAWGRGSGTFKEMLVFHELGHCLLGRGHTNTSYSDGRKESVMNSYIFSQSTYLAYRDEYLKELFTANVRYTAYSDPNGEVDRDVGGCTFGR
;
A
#
# COMPACT_ATOMS: atom_id res chain seq x y z
N MET A 1 -32.48 46.51 38.85
CA MET A 1 -31.08 46.00 38.85
C MET A 1 -31.11 44.55 38.38
N ARG A 2 -30.51 44.28 37.21
CA ARG A 2 -30.02 43.00 36.64
C ARG A 2 -30.97 41.79 36.52
N VAL A 3 -31.46 41.57 35.29
CA VAL A 3 -31.79 40.23 34.76
C VAL A 3 -30.73 39.92 33.71
N ILE A 4 -29.87 38.93 33.95
CA ILE A 4 -28.83 38.48 33.01
C ILE A 4 -29.39 37.29 32.23
N LEU A 5 -29.71 37.51 30.96
CA LEU A 5 -30.05 36.46 29.99
C LEU A 5 -28.76 35.82 29.47
N LEU A 6 -28.52 34.56 29.86
CA LEU A 6 -27.45 33.71 29.34
C LEU A 6 -27.85 33.16 27.97
N PHE A 7 -27.35 33.78 26.90
CA PHE A 7 -27.36 33.21 25.55
C PHE A 7 -26.19 32.24 25.39
N ILE A 8 -26.42 30.95 25.66
CA ILE A 8 -25.48 29.90 25.24
C ILE A 8 -25.83 29.53 23.80
N ALA A 9 -25.19 30.21 22.85
CA ALA A 9 -25.24 29.82 21.44
C ALA A 9 -24.32 28.61 21.23
N LEU A 10 -24.97 27.47 20.98
CA LEU A 10 -24.40 26.17 20.67
C LEU A 10 -23.48 26.29 19.43
N LEU A 11 -22.16 26.22 19.64
CA LEU A 11 -21.18 26.11 18.57
C LEU A 11 -21.30 24.70 17.96
N CYS A 12 -22.03 24.59 16.85
CA CYS A 12 -22.09 23.38 16.04
C CYS A 12 -20.67 23.05 15.56
N SER A 13 -20.07 22.00 16.12
CA SER A 13 -18.78 21.49 15.65
C SER A 13 -18.96 20.93 14.25
N GLN A 14 -18.49 21.65 13.24
CA GLN A 14 -18.32 21.12 11.89
C GLN A 14 -17.25 20.04 11.94
N ALA A 15 -17.66 18.81 12.25
CA ALA A 15 -16.85 17.63 11.98
C ALA A 15 -16.70 17.55 10.46
N HIS A 16 -15.55 17.97 9.95
CA HIS A 16 -15.15 17.76 8.58
C HIS A 16 -14.90 16.25 8.39
N GLY A 17 -15.98 15.48 8.25
CA GLY A 17 -15.90 14.09 7.84
C GLY A 17 -15.32 14.05 6.42
N MET A 18 -14.11 13.53 6.28
CA MET A 18 -13.58 13.17 4.96
C MET A 18 -14.57 12.21 4.30
N ALA A 19 -15.13 12.62 3.15
CA ALA A 19 -16.07 11.78 2.41
C ALA A 19 -15.42 10.41 2.09
N PRO A 20 -16.18 9.31 2.14
CA PRO A 20 -15.66 7.99 1.82
C PRO A 20 -15.13 7.95 0.38
N ARG A 21 -13.92 7.42 0.20
CA ARG A 21 -13.32 7.25 -1.12
C ARG A 21 -14.12 6.23 -1.91
N ARG A 22 -14.67 6.65 -3.05
CA ARG A 22 -15.44 5.78 -3.92
C ARG A 22 -14.51 5.02 -4.88
N PRO A 23 -14.87 3.78 -5.29
CA PRO A 23 -14.22 3.10 -6.39
C PRO A 23 -14.14 4.01 -7.61
N ASN A 24 -12.98 4.03 -8.27
CA ASN A 24 -12.78 4.80 -9.48
C ASN A 24 -12.60 3.84 -10.65
N LEU A 25 -13.63 3.73 -11.49
CA LEU A 25 -13.69 2.75 -12.57
C LEU A 25 -12.50 2.84 -13.52
N SER A 26 -11.97 4.03 -13.81
CA SER A 26 -10.80 4.16 -14.69
C SER A 26 -9.53 3.65 -14.03
N VAL A 27 -9.35 3.89 -12.73
CA VAL A 27 -8.21 3.35 -11.97
C VAL A 27 -8.31 1.84 -11.92
N ASP A 28 -9.50 1.32 -11.61
CA ASP A 28 -9.75 -0.11 -11.52
C ASP A 28 -9.42 -0.79 -12.86
N GLN A 29 -9.79 -0.19 -14.00
CA GLN A 29 -9.45 -0.70 -15.32
C GLN A 29 -7.94 -0.74 -15.60
N GLU A 30 -7.19 0.29 -15.19
CA GLU A 30 -5.74 0.34 -15.40
C GLU A 30 -4.97 -0.63 -14.51
N VAL A 31 -5.45 -0.86 -13.29
CA VAL A 31 -4.80 -1.72 -12.29
C VAL A 31 -5.24 -3.19 -12.42
N ALA A 32 -6.44 -3.45 -12.96
CA ALA A 32 -7.04 -4.77 -13.11
C ALA A 32 -6.11 -5.87 -13.62
N PRO A 33 -5.33 -5.71 -14.72
CA PRO A 33 -4.47 -6.79 -15.21
C PRO A 33 -3.40 -7.22 -14.20
N TYR A 34 -2.84 -6.26 -13.43
CA TYR A 34 -1.84 -6.56 -12.41
C TYR A 34 -2.48 -7.16 -11.17
N TYR A 35 -3.67 -6.67 -10.78
CA TYR A 35 -4.39 -7.21 -9.64
C TYR A 35 -4.83 -8.66 -9.88
N GLN A 36 -5.38 -8.96 -11.07
CA GLN A 36 -5.74 -10.32 -11.44
C GLN A 36 -4.51 -11.24 -11.43
N SER A 37 -3.41 -10.81 -12.06
CA SER A 37 -2.14 -11.55 -12.05
C SER A 37 -1.66 -11.87 -10.62
N PHE A 38 -1.75 -10.90 -9.71
CA PHE A 38 -1.42 -11.10 -8.30
C PHE A 38 -2.31 -12.16 -7.64
N GLN A 39 -3.62 -12.12 -7.88
CA GLN A 39 -4.58 -13.09 -7.33
C GLN A 39 -4.33 -14.51 -7.85
N ASP A 40 -4.09 -14.65 -9.16
CA ASP A 40 -3.81 -15.94 -9.78
C ASP A 40 -2.50 -16.55 -9.24
N LEU A 41 -1.46 -15.72 -9.06
CA LEU A 41 -0.19 -16.14 -8.48
C LEU A 41 -0.34 -16.49 -6.99
N ALA A 42 -1.07 -15.69 -6.22
CA ALA A 42 -1.35 -15.99 -4.81
C ALA A 42 -2.02 -17.37 -4.67
N GLN A 43 -3.00 -17.67 -5.53
CA GLN A 43 -3.64 -18.98 -5.58
C GLN A 43 -2.65 -20.09 -5.95
N THR A 44 -1.78 -19.85 -6.95
CA THR A 44 -0.75 -20.80 -7.39
C THR A 44 0.23 -21.14 -6.27
N TYR A 45 0.59 -20.17 -5.43
CA TYR A 45 1.49 -20.36 -4.29
C TYR A 45 0.78 -20.73 -2.98
N GLY A 46 -0.56 -20.82 -2.97
CA GLY A 46 -1.34 -21.18 -1.78
C GLY A 46 -1.40 -20.09 -0.71
N ALA A 47 -1.21 -18.82 -1.07
CA ALA A 47 -1.28 -17.70 -0.14
C ALA A 47 -2.73 -17.36 0.23
N SER A 48 -2.94 -16.91 1.47
CA SER A 48 -4.24 -16.41 1.97
C SER A 48 -4.19 -14.90 2.19
N PHE A 49 -5.31 -14.22 1.97
CA PHE A 49 -5.40 -12.77 2.12
C PHE A 49 -5.90 -12.34 3.50
N ILE A 50 -5.36 -11.24 4.02
CA ILE A 50 -5.75 -10.64 5.30
C ILE A 50 -6.86 -9.58 5.17
N ALA A 51 -7.26 -9.25 3.95
CA ALA A 51 -8.33 -8.30 3.66
C ALA A 51 -9.21 -8.80 2.51
N ASP A 52 -10.51 -8.48 2.59
CA ASP A 52 -11.51 -8.94 1.63
C ASP A 52 -11.63 -8.01 0.43
N ARG A 53 -11.24 -6.74 0.60
CA ARG A 53 -11.46 -5.70 -0.40
C ARG A 53 -10.29 -4.73 -0.48
N ILE A 54 -9.94 -4.36 -1.71
CA ILE A 54 -9.00 -3.28 -2.02
C ILE A 54 -9.74 -2.18 -2.79
N ILE A 55 -9.42 -0.92 -2.48
CA ILE A 55 -9.82 0.23 -3.28
C ILE A 55 -8.55 0.91 -3.82
N PHE A 56 -8.44 0.99 -5.14
CA PHE A 56 -7.31 1.61 -5.82
C PHE A 56 -7.57 3.07 -6.13
N SER A 57 -6.48 3.81 -6.33
CA SER A 57 -6.55 5.21 -6.71
C SER A 57 -5.24 5.75 -7.27
N PHE A 58 -5.35 6.87 -7.99
CA PHE A 58 -4.22 7.71 -8.35
C PHE A 58 -4.24 9.00 -7.54
N THR A 59 -3.07 9.38 -7.01
CA THR A 59 -2.90 10.58 -6.19
C THR A 59 -1.57 11.28 -6.48
N ASN A 60 -1.47 12.53 -6.04
CA ASN A 60 -0.20 13.23 -5.95
C ASN A 60 0.23 13.25 -4.49
N PHE A 61 1.28 12.49 -4.17
CA PHE A 61 1.84 12.49 -2.83
C PHE A 61 2.55 13.82 -2.55
N TRP A 62 2.48 14.27 -1.30
CA TRP A 62 3.21 15.45 -0.82
C TRP A 62 4.73 15.27 -0.97
N PHE A 63 5.21 14.04 -0.77
CA PHE A 63 6.60 13.67 -0.99
C PHE A 63 6.75 13.03 -2.36
N SER A 64 7.45 13.71 -3.27
CA SER A 64 7.63 13.26 -4.66
C SER A 64 8.36 11.92 -4.81
N SER A 65 9.06 11.48 -3.75
CA SER A 65 9.73 10.19 -3.71
C SER A 65 8.78 9.01 -3.54
N VAL A 66 7.58 9.22 -2.96
CA VAL A 66 6.59 8.15 -2.75
C VAL A 66 5.87 7.84 -4.04
N VAL A 67 5.82 6.56 -4.41
CA VAL A 67 5.25 6.09 -5.67
C VAL A 67 4.04 5.18 -5.49
N GLY A 68 3.93 4.55 -4.33
CA GLY A 68 2.76 3.77 -3.92
C GLY A 68 2.60 3.87 -2.40
N MET A 69 1.38 3.61 -1.90
CA MET A 69 1.12 3.50 -0.48
C MET A 69 -0.10 2.61 -0.21
N CYS A 70 0.07 1.65 0.71
CA CYS A 70 -1.01 0.90 1.33
C CYS A 70 -1.46 1.57 2.64
N THR A 71 -2.77 1.71 2.84
CA THR A 71 -3.36 2.23 4.09
C THR A 71 -4.40 1.26 4.67
N TYR A 72 -4.18 0.86 5.92
CA TYR A 72 -5.15 0.12 6.73
C TYR A 72 -6.10 1.09 7.44
N ARG A 73 -7.41 0.86 7.37
CA ARG A 73 -8.42 1.69 8.07
C ARG A 73 -9.25 0.92 9.10
N GLY A 74 -8.69 -0.17 9.66
CA GLY A 74 -9.32 -0.90 10.78
C GLY A 74 -10.59 -1.68 10.42
N GLY A 75 -10.74 -2.07 9.15
CA GLY A 75 -11.84 -2.93 8.65
C GLY A 75 -11.36 -3.85 7.53
N SER A 76 -12.28 -4.57 6.86
CA SER A 76 -11.93 -5.52 5.78
C SER A 76 -11.53 -4.88 4.44
N THR A 77 -11.55 -3.54 4.38
CA THR A 77 -11.19 -2.78 3.17
C THR A 77 -9.90 -2.02 3.38
N ASN A 78 -8.89 -2.36 2.60
CA ASN A 78 -7.63 -1.62 2.52
C ASN A 78 -7.60 -0.74 1.27
N TYR A 79 -6.74 0.28 1.30
CA TYR A 79 -6.63 1.27 0.24
C TYR A 79 -5.22 1.24 -0.33
N VAL A 80 -5.13 1.30 -1.65
CA VAL A 80 -3.86 1.45 -2.37
C VAL A 80 -3.89 2.74 -3.19
N ASP A 81 -2.92 3.59 -2.92
CA ASP A 81 -2.67 4.84 -3.60
C ASP A 81 -1.44 4.69 -4.49
N PHE A 82 -1.52 5.07 -5.76
CA PHE A 82 -0.38 5.15 -6.66
C PHE A 82 -0.13 6.60 -7.08
N SER A 83 1.15 6.96 -7.25
CA SER A 83 1.52 8.27 -7.78
C SER A 83 1.09 8.39 -9.23
N SER A 84 0.17 9.30 -9.54
CA SER A 84 -0.31 9.53 -10.91
C SER A 84 0.84 9.79 -11.88
N SER A 85 1.84 10.54 -11.41
CA SER A 85 3.00 10.92 -12.22
C SER A 85 3.94 9.75 -12.49
N ALA A 86 4.20 8.90 -11.48
CA ALA A 86 5.05 7.73 -11.63
C ALA A 86 4.35 6.68 -12.49
N TRP A 87 3.06 6.45 -12.24
CA TRP A 87 2.23 5.52 -13.01
C TRP A 87 2.18 5.87 -14.49
N GLY A 88 1.91 7.14 -14.82
CA GLY A 88 1.81 7.59 -16.21
C GLY A 88 3.10 7.45 -17.02
N ARG A 89 4.27 7.44 -16.36
CA ARG A 89 5.59 7.24 -16.99
C ARG A 89 6.12 5.81 -16.86
N GLY A 90 5.49 4.98 -16.03
CA GLY A 90 5.94 3.64 -15.70
C GLY A 90 5.69 2.64 -16.83
N SER A 91 6.65 1.75 -17.06
CA SER A 91 6.47 0.57 -17.91
C SER A 91 5.50 -0.43 -17.27
N GLY A 92 5.08 -1.45 -18.04
CA GLY A 92 4.31 -2.57 -17.47
C GLY A 92 5.05 -3.29 -16.33
N THR A 93 6.36 -3.49 -16.47
CA THR A 93 7.21 -4.10 -15.43
C THR A 93 7.25 -3.25 -14.16
N PHE A 94 7.39 -1.93 -14.29
CA PHE A 94 7.34 -1.04 -13.14
C PHE A 94 5.99 -1.10 -12.44
N LYS A 95 4.89 -1.05 -13.22
CA LYS A 95 3.52 -1.11 -12.68
C LYS A 95 3.25 -2.43 -11.97
N GLU A 96 3.69 -3.55 -12.53
CA GLU A 96 3.58 -4.85 -11.88
C GLU A 96 4.33 -4.88 -10.56
N MET A 97 5.61 -4.50 -10.55
CA MET A 97 6.42 -4.49 -9.34
C MET A 97 5.83 -3.60 -8.25
N LEU A 98 5.33 -2.41 -8.62
CA LEU A 98 4.69 -1.48 -7.71
C LEU A 98 3.36 -2.05 -7.15
N VAL A 99 2.47 -2.55 -8.02
CA VAL A 99 1.20 -3.14 -7.58
C VAL A 99 1.45 -4.33 -6.65
N PHE A 100 2.41 -5.18 -6.98
CA PHE A 100 2.72 -6.38 -6.19
C PHE A 100 3.31 -6.02 -4.83
N HIS A 101 4.13 -4.98 -4.77
CA HIS A 101 4.63 -4.43 -3.51
C HIS A 101 3.47 -3.93 -2.62
N GLU A 102 2.59 -3.07 -3.15
CA GLU A 102 1.48 -2.52 -2.36
C GLU A 102 0.45 -3.58 -1.94
N LEU A 103 0.18 -4.57 -2.79
CA LEU A 103 -0.68 -5.70 -2.44
C LEU A 103 0.01 -6.67 -1.47
N GLY A 104 1.34 -6.77 -1.50
CA GLY A 104 2.11 -7.47 -0.48
C GLY A 104 1.86 -6.90 0.92
N HIS A 105 1.80 -5.56 1.04
CA HIS A 105 1.31 -4.91 2.25
C HIS A 105 -0.18 -5.24 2.47
N CYS A 106 -1.05 -4.77 1.59
CA CYS A 106 -2.48 -4.69 1.83
C CYS A 106 -3.23 -6.04 1.86
N LEU A 107 -2.74 -7.07 1.18
CA LEU A 107 -3.39 -8.39 1.13
C LEU A 107 -2.60 -9.48 1.83
N LEU A 108 -1.27 -9.39 1.92
CA LEU A 108 -0.44 -10.41 2.57
C LEU A 108 0.07 -9.98 3.94
N GLY A 109 -0.14 -8.72 4.36
CA GLY A 109 0.31 -8.20 5.65
C GLY A 109 1.82 -8.13 5.78
N ARG A 110 2.54 -8.00 4.67
CA ARG A 110 4.00 -8.00 4.67
C ARG A 110 4.55 -6.63 5.05
N GLY A 111 5.63 -6.60 5.83
CA GLY A 111 6.43 -5.39 6.05
C GLY A 111 7.53 -5.22 4.99
N HIS A 112 8.25 -4.11 5.05
CA HIS A 112 9.41 -3.91 4.20
C HIS A 112 10.55 -4.90 4.54
N THR A 113 11.27 -5.36 3.52
CA THR A 113 12.49 -6.17 3.66
C THR A 113 13.63 -5.52 2.90
N ASN A 114 14.51 -4.84 3.66
CA ASN A 114 15.57 -4.00 3.10
C ASN A 114 16.93 -4.68 2.96
N THR A 115 16.99 -5.99 3.18
CA THR A 115 18.17 -6.81 2.97
C THR A 115 18.50 -6.96 1.48
N SER A 116 19.77 -7.24 1.20
CA SER A 116 20.28 -7.42 -0.16
C SER A 116 21.27 -8.59 -0.14
N TYR A 117 21.29 -9.35 -1.23
CA TYR A 117 22.28 -10.38 -1.48
C TYR A 117 23.69 -9.77 -1.58
N SER A 118 24.72 -10.62 -1.54
CA SER A 118 26.12 -10.18 -1.62
C SER A 118 26.47 -9.46 -2.94
N ASP A 119 25.69 -9.67 -4.00
CA ASP A 119 25.83 -9.00 -5.30
C ASP A 119 25.07 -7.65 -5.38
N GLY A 120 24.45 -7.21 -4.28
CA GLY A 120 23.69 -5.96 -4.19
C GLY A 120 22.23 -6.06 -4.63
N ARG A 121 21.78 -7.20 -5.16
CA ARG A 121 20.37 -7.44 -5.51
C ARG A 121 19.50 -7.43 -4.27
N LYS A 122 18.31 -6.80 -4.34
CA LYS A 122 17.35 -6.81 -3.23
C LYS A 122 16.82 -8.22 -3.02
N GLU A 123 16.66 -8.64 -1.77
CA GLU A 123 16.18 -10.00 -1.47
C GLU A 123 14.68 -10.15 -1.69
N SER A 124 13.92 -9.05 -1.63
CA SER A 124 12.46 -9.07 -1.71
C SER A 124 11.94 -7.92 -2.58
N VAL A 125 10.80 -8.15 -3.25
CA VAL A 125 10.01 -7.08 -3.86
C VAL A 125 9.43 -6.13 -2.82
N MET A 126 9.36 -6.56 -1.55
CA MET A 126 9.00 -5.71 -0.41
C MET A 126 10.13 -4.78 0.04
N ASN A 127 11.14 -4.51 -0.79
CA ASN A 127 12.11 -3.47 -0.48
C ASN A 127 11.41 -2.10 -0.44
N SER A 128 11.76 -1.22 0.51
CA SER A 128 11.16 0.12 0.62
C SER A 128 11.44 1.04 -0.59
N TYR A 129 12.30 0.56 -1.50
CA TYR A 129 12.64 1.21 -2.74
C TYR A 129 12.27 0.34 -3.94
N ILE A 130 11.57 0.93 -4.91
CA ILE A 130 11.48 0.40 -6.28
C ILE A 130 12.89 0.39 -6.87
N PHE A 131 13.35 -0.79 -7.28
CA PHE A 131 14.68 -1.04 -7.83
C PHE A 131 14.65 -1.33 -9.34
N SER A 132 15.79 -1.74 -9.90
CA SER A 132 15.94 -1.96 -11.33
C SER A 132 14.93 -2.97 -11.89
N GLN A 133 14.20 -2.56 -12.93
CA GLN A 133 13.27 -3.42 -13.66
C GLN A 133 13.97 -4.61 -14.34
N SER A 134 15.23 -4.45 -14.79
CA SER A 134 15.98 -5.55 -15.38
C SER A 134 16.34 -6.61 -14.33
N THR A 135 16.69 -6.19 -13.12
CA THR A 135 16.91 -7.09 -11.99
C THR A 135 15.61 -7.78 -11.58
N TYR A 136 14.51 -7.03 -11.50
CA TYR A 136 13.20 -7.61 -11.23
C TYR A 136 12.83 -8.71 -12.24
N LEU A 137 12.97 -8.44 -13.54
CA LEU A 137 12.66 -9.42 -14.59
C LEU A 137 13.59 -10.64 -14.55
N ALA A 138 14.89 -10.43 -14.34
CA ALA A 138 15.86 -11.51 -14.30
C ALA A 138 15.62 -12.50 -13.14
N TYR A 139 15.02 -12.04 -12.04
CA TYR A 139 14.78 -12.82 -10.83
C TYR A 139 13.31 -12.85 -10.42
N ARG A 140 12.40 -12.63 -11.37
CA ARG A 140 10.97 -12.44 -11.10
C ARG A 140 10.38 -13.61 -10.33
N ASP A 141 10.66 -14.83 -10.76
CA ASP A 141 10.12 -16.05 -10.13
C ASP A 141 10.60 -16.20 -8.68
N GLU A 142 11.85 -15.84 -8.38
CA GLU A 142 12.36 -15.82 -7.01
C GLU A 142 11.61 -14.80 -6.16
N TYR A 143 11.41 -13.58 -6.68
CA TYR A 143 10.65 -12.54 -5.98
C TYR A 143 9.20 -12.93 -5.73
N LEU A 144 8.55 -13.57 -6.70
CA LEU A 144 7.15 -14.00 -6.55
C LEU A 144 7.04 -15.15 -5.55
N LYS A 145 7.92 -16.14 -5.64
CA LYS A 145 7.96 -17.21 -4.64
C LYS A 145 8.19 -16.65 -3.25
N GLU A 146 9.16 -15.74 -3.09
CA GLU A 146 9.44 -15.05 -1.84
C GLU A 146 8.20 -14.28 -1.35
N LEU A 147 7.55 -13.50 -2.23
CA LEU A 147 6.36 -12.70 -1.93
C LEU A 147 5.21 -13.52 -1.33
N PHE A 148 4.92 -14.70 -1.89
CA PHE A 148 3.75 -15.49 -1.51
C PHE A 148 4.03 -16.59 -0.49
N THR A 149 5.28 -17.01 -0.30
CA THR A 149 5.62 -18.15 0.59
C THR A 149 6.41 -17.76 1.83
N ALA A 150 6.98 -16.55 1.91
CA ALA A 150 7.64 -16.13 3.13
C ALA A 150 6.59 -16.03 4.25
N ASN A 151 6.93 -16.58 5.42
CA ASN A 151 6.08 -16.44 6.61
C ASN A 151 5.83 -14.96 6.86
N VAL A 152 4.56 -14.60 7.05
CA VAL A 152 4.16 -13.26 7.47
C VAL A 152 4.87 -12.98 8.78
N ARG A 153 5.95 -12.20 8.72
CA ARG A 153 6.53 -11.61 9.92
C ARG A 153 5.58 -10.49 10.30
N TYR A 154 4.47 -10.86 10.94
CA TYR A 154 3.72 -9.93 11.74
C TYR A 154 4.67 -9.60 12.89
N THR A 155 5.58 -8.65 12.68
CA THR A 155 5.99 -7.83 13.80
C THR A 155 4.75 -7.02 14.13
N ALA A 156 3.80 -7.65 14.83
CA ALA A 156 3.27 -6.98 15.98
C ALA A 156 4.51 -6.65 16.82
N TYR A 157 5.10 -5.49 16.55
CA TYR A 157 5.53 -4.74 17.70
C TYR A 157 4.23 -4.40 18.40
N SER A 158 3.87 -5.24 19.37
CA SER A 158 2.90 -4.91 20.38
C SER A 158 3.41 -3.64 21.04
N ASP A 159 3.07 -2.48 20.48
CA ASP A 159 3.09 -1.25 21.23
C ASP A 159 2.07 -1.44 22.35
N PRO A 160 2.50 -1.51 23.62
CA PRO A 160 1.59 -1.62 24.75
C PRO A 160 0.64 -0.41 24.88
N ASN A 161 0.81 0.63 24.06
CA ASN A 161 -0.02 1.83 24.04
C ASN A 161 -1.03 1.91 22.88
N GLY A 162 -1.05 0.91 21.98
CA GLY A 162 -2.06 0.83 20.92
C GLY A 162 -1.97 1.91 19.83
N GLU A 163 -0.80 2.52 19.61
CA GLU A 163 -0.57 3.27 18.38
C GLU A 163 -0.23 2.26 17.27
N VAL A 164 -1.13 2.13 16.29
CA VAL A 164 -0.87 1.45 15.02
C VAL A 164 0.45 1.98 14.48
N ASP A 165 1.41 1.09 14.26
CA ASP A 165 2.70 1.44 13.65
C ASP A 165 2.44 2.31 12.42
N ARG A 166 2.92 3.55 12.52
CA ARG A 166 2.75 4.61 11.53
C ARG A 166 3.85 4.54 10.47
N ASP A 167 4.47 3.39 10.25
CA ASP A 167 5.05 3.05 8.94
C ASP A 167 3.91 2.90 7.93
N VAL A 168 3.33 4.06 7.58
CA VAL A 168 2.55 4.30 6.38
C VAL A 168 3.36 3.72 5.23
N GLY A 169 2.95 2.54 4.75
CA GLY A 169 3.70 1.64 3.86
C GLY A 169 3.89 2.21 2.46
N GLY A 170 4.57 3.34 2.37
CA GLY A 170 4.84 4.05 1.15
C GLY A 170 6.11 3.52 0.51
N CYS A 171 5.99 2.93 -0.67
CA CYS A 171 7.16 2.61 -1.48
C CYS A 171 7.74 3.88 -2.11
N THR A 172 9.06 3.97 -2.21
CA THR A 172 9.74 5.12 -2.82
C THR A 172 10.59 4.74 -4.03
N PHE A 173 10.98 5.71 -4.88
CA PHE A 173 12.01 5.45 -5.89
C PHE A 173 13.36 5.13 -5.22
N GLY A 174 14.05 4.09 -5.70
CA GLY A 174 15.43 3.81 -5.31
C GLY A 174 16.40 4.91 -5.72
N ARG A 175 17.43 5.13 -4.89
CA ARG A 175 18.57 5.97 -5.21
C ARG A 175 19.59 5.22 -6.07
#